data_AF-A0A3E1D3P0-F1
#
_entry.id   AF-A0A3E1D3P0-F1
#
_cell.length_a   1.000
_cell.length_b   1.000
_cell.length_c   1.000
_cell.angle_alpha   90.00
_cell.angle_beta   90.00
_cell.angle_gamma   90.00
#
_symmetry.space_group_name_H-M   'P 1'
#
loop_
_entity.id
_entity.type
_entity.pdbx_description
1 polymer ?
#
loop_
_entity_poly.entity_id
_entity_poly.type
_entity_poly.pdbx_seq_one_letter_code
_entity_poly.pdbx_strand_id
1 'polypeptide(L)' 'MGTKTLIDSAMKLDPAERFELIDELLHSLDHPDPELDRVWIEEAERRLAAYRTGRMQGIPASDVVGEM' A
#
# COMPACT_ATOMS: atom_id res chain seq x y z
N MET A 1 -6.16 18.24 20.83
CA MET A 1 -6.22 19.03 19.57
C MET A 1 -7.08 18.26 18.58
N GLY A 2 -7.94 18.94 17.81
CA GLY A 2 -8.71 18.28 16.74
C GLY A 2 -7.90 18.19 15.44
N THR A 3 -8.19 17.21 14.59
CA THR A 3 -7.50 16.99 13.30
C THR A 3 -7.44 18.25 12.44
N LYS A 4 -8.53 19.04 12.42
CA LYS A 4 -8.59 20.31 11.69
C LYS A 4 -7.52 21.31 12.14
N THR A 5 -7.29 21.43 13.45
CA THR A 5 -6.27 22.32 14.01
C THR A 5 -4.85 21.87 13.66
N LEU A 6 -4.61 20.56 13.57
CA LEU A 6 -3.32 19.99 13.16
C LEU A 6 -3.05 20.25 11.68
N ILE A 7 -4.06 20.07 10.81
CA ILE A 7 -3.97 20.39 9.39
C ILE A 7 -3.68 21.88 9.19
N ASP A 8 -4.41 22.76 9.88
CA ASP A 8 -4.19 24.21 9.78
C ASP A 8 -2.77 24.61 10.24
N SER A 9 -2.17 23.86 11.16
CA SER A 9 -0.79 24.07 11.61
C SER A 9 0.22 23.54 10.60
N ALA A 10 0.00 22.33 10.08
CA ALA A 10 0.85 21.72 9.06
C ALA A 10 0.87 22.54 7.76
N MET A 11 -0.24 23.18 7.39
CA MET A 11 -0.31 24.02 6.19
C MET A 11 0.49 25.32 6.29
N LYS A 12 0.95 25.72 7.50
CA LYS A 12 1.80 26.89 7.71
C LYS A 12 3.30 26.59 7.59
N LEU A 13 3.67 25.31 7.61
CA LEU A 13 5.04 24.87 7.41
C LEU A 13 5.47 25.14 5.95
N ASP A 14 6.77 25.28 5.74
CA ASP A 14 7.30 25.40 4.39
C ASP A 14 7.14 24.07 3.61
N PRO A 15 7.33 24.06 2.28
CA PRO A 15 7.16 22.84 1.49
C PRO A 15 8.05 21.66 1.92
N ALA A 16 9.27 21.90 2.43
CA ALA A 16 10.19 20.84 2.84
C ALA A 16 9.78 20.23 4.18
N GLU A 17 9.47 21.08 5.16
CA GLU A 17 8.97 20.65 6.47
C GLU A 17 7.64 19.90 6.37
N ARG A 18 6.76 20.30 5.44
CA ARG A 18 5.53 19.54 5.16
C ARG A 18 5.82 18.16 4.59
N PHE A 19 6.84 18.05 3.74
CA PHE A 19 7.23 16.77 3.16
C PHE A 19 7.79 15.83 4.23
N GLU A 20 8.65 16.34 5.11
CA GLU A 20 9.16 15.60 6.27
C GLU A 20 8.03 15.11 7.18
N LEU A 21 7.05 15.97 7.49
CA LEU A 21 5.87 15.59 8.28
C LEU A 21 5.03 14.50 7.59
N ILE A 22 4.83 14.61 6.27
CA ILE A 22 4.10 13.59 5.50
C ILE A 22 4.85 12.26 5.55
N ASP A 23 6.17 12.28 5.39
CA ASP A 23 6.99 11.07 5.40
C ASP A 23 6.88 10.34 6.73
N GLU A 24 7.02 11.04 7.85
CA GLU A 24 6.85 10.45 9.19
C GLU A 24 5.44 9.91 9.43
N LEU A 25 4.41 10.64 8.97
CA LEU A 25 3.02 10.16 9.06
C LEU A 25 2.81 8.90 8.22
N LEU A 26 3.39 8.81 7.02
CA LEU A 26 3.31 7.62 6.19
C LEU A 26 4.05 6.44 6.82
N HIS A 27 5.27 6.65 7.33
CA HIS A 27 6.00 5.62 8.07
C HIS A 27 5.21 5.13 9.30
N SER A 28 4.46 6.02 9.97
CA SER A 28 3.60 5.62 11.08
C SER A 28 2.42 4.73 10.69
N LEU A 29 2.06 4.68 9.41
CA LEU A 29 1.02 3.81 8.87
C LEU A 29 1.61 2.53 8.27
N ASP A 30 2.88 2.55 7.85
CA ASP A 30 3.60 1.43 7.25
C ASP A 30 4.17 0.48 8.32
N HIS A 31 3.29 -0.01 9.20
CA HIS A 31 3.66 -1.01 10.19
C HIS A 31 3.35 -2.42 9.66
N PRO A 32 4.31 -3.35 9.70
CA PRO A 32 4.05 -4.73 9.32
C PRO A 32 3.00 -5.33 10.27
N ASP A 33 1.93 -5.86 9.68
CA ASP A 33 0.89 -6.61 10.39
C ASP A 33 1.08 -8.10 10.03
N PRO A 34 1.64 -8.91 10.94
CA PRO A 34 1.92 -10.32 10.66
C PRO A 34 0.68 -11.14 10.32
N GLU A 35 -0.50 -10.74 10.81
CA GLU A 35 -1.74 -11.43 10.50
C GLU A 35 -2.23 -11.07 9.10
N LEU A 36 -2.08 -9.80 8.70
CA LEU A 36 -2.33 -9.39 7.33
C LEU A 36 -1.38 -10.11 6.36
N ASP A 37 -0.08 -10.16 6.68
CA ASP A 37 0.92 -10.88 5.89
C ASP A 37 0.55 -12.35 5.72
N ARG A 38 0.13 -13.02 6.80
CA ARG A 38 -0.33 -14.42 6.76
C ARG A 38 -1.50 -14.60 5.79
N VAL A 39 -2.53 -13.74 5.89
CA VAL A 39 -3.71 -13.81 5.01
C VAL A 39 -3.34 -13.55 3.54
N TRP A 40 -2.42 -12.61 3.28
CA TRP A 40 -1.93 -12.33 1.93
C TRP A 40 -1.13 -13.51 1.34
N ILE A 41 -0.28 -14.17 2.14
CA ILE A 41 0.45 -15.37 1.72
C ILE A 41 -0.53 -16.49 1.35
N GLU A 42 -1.50 -16.77 2.21
CA GLU A 42 -2.52 -17.80 1.95
C GLU A 42 -3.32 -17.52 0.68
N GLU A 43 -3.69 -16.25 0.44
CA GLU A 43 -4.35 -15.82 -0.78
C GLU A 43 -3.48 -16.05 -2.02
N ALA A 44 -2.22 -15.62 -1.96
CA ALA A 44 -1.28 -15.71 -3.07
C ALA A 44 -1.03 -17.17 -3.46
N GLU A 45 -0.77 -18.05 -2.49
CA GLU A 45 -0.58 -19.48 -2.71
C GLU A 45 -1.83 -20.12 -3.33
N ARG A 46 -3.02 -19.78 -2.81
CA ARG A 46 -4.29 -20.31 -3.32
C ARG A 46 -4.53 -19.89 -4.78
N ARG A 47 -4.29 -18.61 -5.12
CA ARG A 47 -4.43 -18.12 -6.50
C ARG A 47 -3.42 -18.76 -7.44
N LEU A 48 -2.17 -18.89 -7.01
CA LEU A 48 -1.11 -19.52 -7.79
C LEU A 48 -1.43 -21.00 -8.08
N ALA A 49 -1.93 -21.74 -7.09
CA ALA A 49 -2.35 -23.13 -7.28
C ALA A 49 -3.55 -23.24 -8.25
N ALA A 50 -4.54 -22.35 -8.14
CA ALA A 50 -5.67 -22.31 -9.07
C ALA A 50 -5.22 -22.03 -10.51
N TYR A 51 -4.31 -21.08 -10.71
CA TYR A 51 -3.72 -20.77 -12.01
C TYR A 51 -2.96 -21.96 -12.59
N ARG A 52 -2.04 -22.56 -11.80
CA ARG A 52 -1.24 -23.74 -12.22
C ARG A 52 -2.08 -24.96 -12.57
N THR A 53 -3.25 -25.11 -11.95
CA THR A 53 -4.18 -26.22 -12.21
C THR A 53 -5.23 -25.89 -13.28
N GLY A 54 -5.13 -24.73 -13.95
CA GLY A 54 -6.07 -24.31 -14.99
C GLY A 54 -7.46 -23.91 -14.48
N ARG A 55 -7.63 -23.80 -13.15
CA ARG A 55 -8.88 -23.38 -12.50
C ARG A 55 -9.06 -21.86 -12.48
N MET A 56 -8.03 -21.10 -12.87
CA MET A 56 -8.03 -19.64 -12.96
C MET A 56 -7.24 -19.21 -14.20
N GLN A 57 -7.76 -18.25 -14.96
CA GLN A 57 -7.03 -17.61 -16.06
C GLN A 57 -6.23 -16.42 -15.53
N GLY A 58 -5.00 -16.29 -16.00
CA GLY A 58 -4.18 -15.10 -15.76
C GLY A 58 -4.52 -13.98 -16.74
N ILE A 59 -4.11 -12.77 -16.41
CA ILE A 59 -4.13 -11.61 -17.30
C ILE A 59 -2.70 -11.42 -17.84
N PRO A 60 -2.51 -11.17 -19.15
CA PRO A 60 -1.19 -10.83 -19.69
C PRO A 60 -0.55 -9.67 -18.93
N ALA A 61 0.75 -9.76 -18.65
CA ALA A 61 1.45 -8.73 -17.90
C ALA A 61 1.38 -7.36 -18.59
N SER A 62 1.45 -7.33 -19.93
CA SER A 62 1.29 -6.11 -20.75
C SER A 62 0.03 -5.33 -20.43
N ASP A 63 -1.06 -6.02 -20.08
CA ASP A 63 -2.36 -5.41 -19.83
C ASP A 63 -2.47 -4.85 -18.41
N VAL A 64 -1.50 -5.18 -17.53
CA VAL A 64 -1.46 -4.77 -16.12
C VAL A 64 -0.37 -3.74 -15.86
N VAL A 65 0.86 -4.00 -16.30
CA VAL A 65 2.02 -3.14 -16.06
C VAL A 65 2.34 -2.20 -17.23
N GLY A 66 1.68 -2.37 -18.38
CA GLY A 66 1.98 -1.66 -19.62
C GLY A 66 3.10 -2.32 -20.44
N GLU A 67 3.38 -1.76 -21.61
CA GLU A 67 4.57 -2.13 -22.39
C GLU A 67 5.82 -1.60 -21.67
N MET A 68 6.85 -2.45 -21.57
CA MET A 68 8.16 -2.08 -21.05
C MET A 68 8.97 -1.30 -22.08
#